data_AF-A0A7W4H5Y5-F1
#
_entry.id   AF-A0A7W4H5Y5-F1
#
_cell.length_a   1.000
_cell.length_b   1.000
_cell.length_c   1.000
_cell.angle_alpha   90.00
_cell.angle_beta   90.00
_cell.angle_gamma   90.00
#
_symmetry.space_group_name_H-M   'P 1'
#
loop_
_entity.id
_entity.type
_entity.pdbx_description
1 polymer ?
#
loop_
_entity_poly.entity_id
_entity_poly.type
_entity_poly.pdbx_seq_one_letter_code
_entity_poly.pdbx_strand_id
1 'polypeptide(L)'
;MNIVATLNKNVAFFYWLQTVSKWDKSYAFERPLFTYYHHVIQPADEPILSQVRAIIQSDSNPYDILRKLYSEKFDNENLRLIAHISTPLMDRFDSIWQDCHENLGMWRNAINDFSYDDLYLQLQKIAVFLGLDRQAVQDSTVFLLPPRPEASGPAGHKISSSNFILLRPTYLFNDQKKEAIKTVMLHEYAHGLIQQSKLFQEAGRLSYETFILPKKLVSPIGYTWRSVYNELLAYCIASRTIGGGYLSPQLTGKPRSTVNDMRPSFDRLIAKRKPTSNQIINWASLHMLPKLTYYIEEEKLIDTAIFEPAIKVVEELLN
;
A
#
# COMPACT_ATOMS: atom_id res chain seq x y z
N MET A 1 -19.79 -6.20 1.62
CA MET A 1 -18.49 -5.58 1.91
C MET A 1 -18.56 -4.13 1.50
N ASN A 2 -18.23 -3.22 2.40
CA ASN A 2 -18.13 -1.79 2.15
C ASN A 2 -16.73 -1.29 2.50
N ILE A 3 -16.15 -0.46 1.64
CA ILE A 3 -14.94 0.29 1.97
C ILE A 3 -15.35 1.72 2.26
N VAL A 4 -15.20 2.16 3.50
CA VAL A 4 -15.72 3.46 3.96
C VAL A 4 -14.58 4.40 4.31
N ALA A 5 -14.49 5.50 3.57
CA ALA A 5 -13.59 6.60 3.89
C ALA A 5 -14.08 7.40 5.09
N THR A 6 -13.15 7.67 6.01
CA THR A 6 -13.38 8.39 7.26
C THR A 6 -12.30 9.45 7.46
N LEU A 7 -12.71 10.61 7.95
CA LEU A 7 -11.80 11.64 8.46
C LEU A 7 -11.64 11.42 9.96
N ASN A 8 -10.44 11.07 10.40
CA ASN A 8 -10.10 10.95 11.82
C ASN A 8 -8.83 11.76 12.08
N LYS A 9 -8.98 12.89 12.77
CA LYS A 9 -7.88 13.82 13.07
C LYS A 9 -6.79 13.17 13.93
N ASN A 10 -7.15 12.32 14.89
CA ASN A 10 -6.18 11.63 15.76
C ASN A 10 -5.34 10.63 14.96
N VAL A 11 -5.96 9.85 14.07
CA VAL A 11 -5.24 8.92 13.19
C VAL A 11 -4.31 9.68 12.24
N ALA A 12 -4.80 10.76 11.64
CA ALA A 12 -4.01 11.63 10.78
C ALA A 12 -2.84 12.28 11.53
N PHE A 13 -3.06 12.71 12.78
CA PHE A 13 -2.03 13.24 13.67
C PHE A 13 -0.94 12.22 13.95
N PHE A 14 -1.27 10.98 14.32
CA PHE A 14 -0.25 9.95 14.55
C PHE A 14 0.50 9.57 13.26
N TYR A 15 -0.16 9.62 12.10
CA TYR A 15 0.51 9.42 10.82
C TYR A 15 1.45 10.59 10.46
N TRP A 16 1.07 11.82 10.79
CA TRP A 16 1.95 12.96 10.67
C TRP A 16 3.14 12.85 11.63
N LEU A 17 2.88 12.54 12.91
CA LEU A 17 3.86 12.41 13.98
C LEU A 17 4.94 11.36 13.65
N GLN A 18 4.54 10.18 13.16
CA GLN A 18 5.51 9.14 12.77
C GLN A 18 6.36 9.57 11.57
N THR A 19 5.83 10.39 10.67
CA THR A 19 6.59 10.91 9.53
C THR A 19 7.62 11.94 10.00
N VAL A 20 7.21 12.93 10.81
CA VAL A 20 8.11 14.01 11.27
C VAL A 20 9.09 13.54 12.33
N SER A 21 8.75 12.51 13.12
CA SER A 21 9.67 11.91 14.08
C SER A 21 10.82 11.17 13.41
N LYS A 22 10.75 10.83 12.11
CA LYS A 22 11.80 10.07 11.40
C LYS A 22 12.19 8.77 12.11
N TRP A 23 11.19 8.06 12.67
CA TRP A 23 11.46 6.75 13.28
C TRP A 23 11.85 5.72 12.21
N ASP A 24 11.22 5.76 11.04
CA ASP A 24 11.57 4.88 9.92
C ASP A 24 12.77 5.43 9.15
N LYS A 25 13.81 4.59 9.03
CA LYS A 25 15.03 4.86 8.25
C LYS A 25 15.08 4.05 6.94
N SER A 26 14.00 3.33 6.63
CA SER A 26 13.91 2.49 5.44
C SER A 26 13.75 3.31 4.16
N TYR A 27 13.78 2.60 3.02
CA TYR A 27 13.48 3.16 1.70
C TYR A 27 12.05 3.71 1.56
N ALA A 28 11.14 3.38 2.49
CA ALA A 28 9.77 3.89 2.51
C ALA A 28 9.68 5.36 2.94
N PHE A 29 10.78 5.96 3.41
CA PHE A 29 10.84 7.37 3.77
C PHE A 29 10.69 8.29 2.54
N GLU A 30 9.53 8.95 2.43
CA GLU A 30 9.28 9.95 1.38
C GLU A 30 9.79 11.33 1.80
N ARG A 31 11.02 11.68 1.38
CA ARG A 31 11.63 12.98 1.71
C ARG A 31 10.75 14.20 1.35
N PRO A 32 10.07 14.27 0.18
CA PRO A 32 9.14 15.37 -0.11
C PRO A 32 7.99 15.48 0.89
N LEU A 33 7.40 14.35 1.32
CA LEU A 33 6.33 14.34 2.31
C LEU A 33 6.86 14.79 3.68
N PHE A 34 8.03 14.29 4.08
CA PHE A 34 8.66 14.73 5.32
C PHE A 34 8.89 16.24 5.32
N THR A 35 9.46 16.80 4.25
CA THR A 35 9.69 18.26 4.15
C THR A 35 8.37 19.02 4.27
N TYR A 36 7.32 18.57 3.58
CA TYR A 36 5.99 19.16 3.70
C TYR A 36 5.40 19.00 5.11
N TYR A 37 5.59 17.91 5.82
CA TYR A 37 5.04 17.80 7.18
C TYR A 37 5.87 18.52 8.24
N HIS A 38 7.17 18.66 8.01
CA HIS A 38 8.10 19.26 8.96
C HIS A 38 8.11 20.79 8.92
N HIS A 39 7.53 21.44 7.90
CA HIS A 39 7.58 22.92 7.82
C HIS A 39 6.87 23.62 8.99
N VAL A 40 5.94 22.95 9.66
CA VAL A 40 5.22 23.47 10.84
C VAL A 40 5.95 23.20 12.16
N ILE A 41 7.00 22.37 12.15
CA ILE A 41 7.78 21.99 13.34
C ILE A 41 8.76 23.11 13.70
N GLN A 42 8.87 23.41 14.99
CA GLN A 42 9.82 24.36 15.54
C GLN A 42 11.03 23.64 16.18
N PRO A 43 12.20 24.29 16.30
CA PRO A 43 13.37 23.68 16.94
C PRO A 43 13.10 23.18 18.37
N ALA A 44 12.21 23.84 19.11
CA ALA A 44 11.82 23.45 20.47
C ALA A 44 11.03 22.14 20.54
N ASP A 45 10.51 21.65 19.41
CA ASP A 45 9.72 20.41 19.33
C ASP A 45 10.61 19.15 19.20
N GLU A 46 11.90 19.30 18.86
CA GLU A 46 12.82 18.15 18.64
C GLU A 46 12.97 17.23 19.87
N PRO A 47 13.02 17.71 21.13
CA PRO A 47 13.05 16.80 22.28
C PRO A 47 11.86 15.83 22.31
N ILE A 48 10.66 16.30 21.97
CA ILE A 48 9.45 15.47 21.88
C ILE A 48 9.59 14.47 20.73
N LEU A 49 9.97 14.94 19.53
CA LEU A 49 10.14 14.08 18.36
C LEU A 49 11.21 12.99 18.56
N SER A 50 12.32 13.35 19.21
CA SER A 50 13.40 12.44 19.56
C SER A 50 12.95 11.38 20.56
N GLN A 51 12.16 11.77 21.58
CA GLN A 51 11.61 10.82 22.55
C GLN A 51 10.60 9.86 21.90
N VAL A 52 9.68 10.37 21.07
CA VAL A 52 8.76 9.54 20.27
C VAL A 52 9.53 8.55 19.40
N ARG A 53 10.55 9.04 18.67
CA ARG A 53 11.44 8.22 17.83
C ARG A 53 12.09 7.10 18.65
N ALA A 54 12.62 7.42 19.82
CA ALA A 54 13.30 6.47 20.70
C ALA A 54 12.34 5.37 21.20
N ILE A 55 11.13 5.74 21.65
CA ILE A 55 10.13 4.77 22.11
C ILE A 55 9.78 3.80 20.97
N ILE A 56 9.46 4.31 19.78
CA ILE A 56 9.08 3.49 18.63
C ILE A 56 10.23 2.56 18.21
N GLN A 57 11.46 3.07 18.13
CA GLN A 57 12.63 2.28 17.71
C GLN A 57 13.10 1.26 18.76
N SER A 58 12.75 1.46 20.03
CA SER A 58 13.09 0.53 21.11
C SER A 58 12.19 -0.70 21.16
N ASP A 59 11.03 -0.66 20.52
CA ASP A 59 10.07 -1.76 20.52
C ASP A 59 10.51 -2.89 19.57
N SER A 60 10.23 -4.13 19.96
CA SER A 60 10.54 -5.31 19.14
C SER A 60 9.67 -5.39 17.89
N ASN A 61 8.51 -4.73 17.90
CA ASN A 61 7.60 -4.59 16.77
C ASN A 61 7.07 -3.15 16.64
N PRO A 62 7.87 -2.22 16.08
CA PRO A 62 7.48 -0.81 15.91
C PRO A 62 6.19 -0.62 15.10
N TYR A 63 5.93 -1.51 14.13
CA TYR A 63 4.72 -1.47 13.31
C TYR A 63 3.45 -1.81 14.11
N ASP A 64 3.55 -2.62 15.18
CA ASP A 64 2.43 -2.88 16.08
C ASP A 64 2.07 -1.66 16.92
N ILE A 65 3.07 -0.90 17.40
CA ILE A 65 2.84 0.40 18.05
C ILE A 65 2.04 1.30 17.12
N LEU A 66 2.51 1.49 15.88
CA LEU A 66 1.82 2.35 14.91
C LEU A 66 0.38 1.89 14.65
N ARG A 67 0.19 0.58 14.43
CA ARG A 67 -1.15 -0.02 14.26
C ARG A 67 -2.08 0.34 15.42
N LYS A 68 -1.59 0.25 16.66
CA LYS A 68 -2.37 0.57 17.86
C LYS A 68 -2.65 2.06 18.00
N LEU A 69 -1.68 2.93 17.70
CA LEU A 69 -1.88 4.39 17.66
C LEU A 69 -2.97 4.77 16.65
N TYR A 70 -2.94 4.21 15.43
CA TYR A 70 -3.98 4.43 14.42
C TYR A 70 -5.34 3.79 14.78
N SER A 71 -5.37 2.86 15.73
CA SER A 71 -6.60 2.28 16.26
C SER A 71 -7.09 3.00 17.52
N GLU A 72 -6.40 4.06 17.96
CA GLU A 72 -6.65 4.77 19.22
C GLU A 72 -6.64 3.84 20.46
N LYS A 73 -5.84 2.77 20.40
CA LYS A 73 -5.69 1.77 21.46
C LYS A 73 -4.46 2.08 22.31
N PHE A 74 -4.65 2.78 23.42
CA PHE A 74 -3.58 3.14 24.37
C PHE A 74 -3.47 2.12 25.52
N ASP A 75 -3.25 0.86 25.15
CA ASP A 75 -3.32 -0.28 26.07
C ASP A 75 -2.06 -0.50 26.91
N ASN A 76 -0.92 0.08 26.53
CA ASN A 76 0.34 -0.03 27.26
C ASN A 76 0.96 1.35 27.60
N GLU A 77 1.97 1.33 28.47
CA GLU A 77 2.66 2.53 28.95
C GLU A 77 3.30 3.34 27.82
N ASN A 78 3.99 2.68 26.88
CA ASN A 78 4.63 3.34 25.74
C ASN A 78 3.63 4.10 24.85
N LEU A 79 2.47 3.51 24.57
CA LEU A 79 1.43 4.13 23.75
C LEU A 79 0.81 5.34 24.45
N ARG A 80 0.53 5.21 25.76
CA ARG A 80 0.05 6.34 26.58
C ARG A 80 1.09 7.44 26.67
N LEU A 81 2.36 7.08 26.82
CA LEU A 81 3.47 8.01 26.88
C LEU A 81 3.60 8.77 25.56
N ILE A 82 3.61 8.08 24.41
CA ILE A 82 3.62 8.72 23.07
C ILE A 82 2.46 9.72 22.94
N ALA A 83 1.23 9.30 23.26
CA ALA A 83 0.06 10.18 23.18
C ALA A 83 0.19 11.41 24.09
N HIS A 84 0.68 11.21 25.31
CA HIS A 84 0.87 12.29 26.27
C HIS A 84 1.95 13.29 25.82
N ILE A 85 3.17 12.82 25.55
CA ILE A 85 4.30 13.71 25.20
C ILE A 85 4.09 14.44 23.87
N SER A 86 3.33 13.85 22.95
CA SER A 86 3.04 14.46 21.65
C SER A 86 1.85 15.43 21.66
N THR A 87 1.10 15.54 22.75
CA THR A 87 -0.07 16.43 22.85
C THR A 87 0.25 17.88 22.43
N PRO A 88 1.38 18.51 22.83
CA PRO A 88 1.72 19.87 22.40
C PRO A 88 1.92 20.04 20.89
N LEU A 89 2.19 18.94 20.16
CA LEU A 89 2.40 18.97 18.71
C LEU A 89 1.07 18.99 17.93
N MET A 90 -0.07 18.76 18.58
CA MET A 90 -1.38 18.82 17.92
C MET A 90 -1.61 20.23 17.32
N ASP A 91 -1.27 21.28 18.05
CA ASP A 91 -1.40 22.66 17.56
C ASP A 91 -0.53 22.93 16.32
N ARG A 92 0.61 22.23 16.18
CA ARG A 92 1.45 22.30 14.97
C ARG A 92 0.78 21.61 13.79
N PHE A 93 0.17 20.46 14.05
CA PHE A 93 -0.54 19.66 13.05
C PHE A 93 -1.85 20.32 12.57
N ASP A 94 -2.49 21.13 13.42
CA ASP A 94 -3.78 21.76 13.14
C ASP A 94 -3.80 22.59 11.86
N SER A 95 -2.70 23.28 11.53
CA SER A 95 -2.59 24.02 10.26
C SER A 95 -2.67 23.09 9.05
N ILE A 96 -1.88 22.01 9.04
CA ILE A 96 -1.89 21.00 7.96
C ILE A 96 -3.28 20.36 7.84
N TRP A 97 -3.91 20.04 8.98
CA TRP A 97 -5.24 19.45 9.00
C TRP A 97 -6.28 20.39 8.41
N GLN A 98 -6.30 21.66 8.83
CA GLN A 98 -7.22 22.68 8.34
C GLN A 98 -7.04 22.94 6.85
N ASP A 99 -5.79 23.11 6.38
CA ASP A 99 -5.45 23.35 4.98
C ASP A 99 -5.96 22.23 4.05
N CYS A 100 -5.98 20.99 4.55
CA CYS A 100 -6.41 19.84 3.78
C CYS A 100 -7.88 19.45 3.99
N HIS A 101 -8.56 20.00 5.00
CA HIS A 101 -9.84 19.45 5.49
C HIS A 101 -10.93 19.42 4.41
N GLU A 102 -11.07 20.50 3.64
CA GLU A 102 -12.05 20.58 2.55
C GLU A 102 -11.76 19.53 1.47
N ASN A 103 -10.50 19.45 1.02
CA ASN A 103 -10.06 18.47 0.03
C ASN A 103 -10.28 17.03 0.50
N LEU A 104 -9.96 16.74 1.75
CA LEU A 104 -10.21 15.45 2.38
C LEU A 104 -11.72 15.14 2.46
N GLY A 105 -12.55 16.14 2.73
CA GLY A 105 -14.01 16.01 2.70
C GLY A 105 -14.55 15.64 1.32
N MET A 106 -14.04 16.28 0.26
CA MET A 106 -14.39 15.94 -1.13
C MET A 106 -14.01 14.49 -1.45
N TRP A 107 -12.80 14.07 -1.08
CA TRP A 107 -12.34 12.70 -1.30
C TRP A 107 -13.12 11.67 -0.50
N ARG A 108 -13.47 11.97 0.75
CA ARG A 108 -14.31 11.10 1.58
C ARG A 108 -15.63 10.81 0.88
N ASN A 109 -16.31 11.86 0.43
CA ASN A 109 -17.61 11.72 -0.24
C ASN A 109 -17.44 10.92 -1.53
N ALA A 110 -16.47 11.29 -2.37
CA ALA A 110 -16.22 10.58 -3.63
C ALA A 110 -15.94 9.09 -3.44
N ILE A 111 -15.18 8.72 -2.42
CA ILE A 111 -14.89 7.31 -2.11
C ILE A 111 -16.14 6.59 -1.62
N ASN A 112 -16.91 7.22 -0.74
CA ASN A 112 -18.11 6.63 -0.16
C ASN A 112 -19.26 6.49 -1.18
N ASP A 113 -19.23 7.27 -2.27
CA ASP A 113 -20.18 7.16 -3.38
C ASP A 113 -19.86 6.02 -4.36
N PHE A 114 -18.76 5.30 -4.18
CA PHE A 114 -18.42 4.16 -5.04
C PHE A 114 -19.32 2.96 -4.75
N SER A 115 -19.97 2.42 -5.79
CA SER A 115 -20.56 1.08 -5.70
C SER A 115 -19.45 0.02 -5.74
N TYR A 116 -19.56 -0.96 -4.84
CA TYR A 116 -18.65 -2.08 -4.70
C TYR A 116 -19.30 -3.42 -5.09
N ASP A 117 -20.52 -3.41 -5.62
CA ASP A 117 -21.32 -4.61 -5.83
C ASP A 117 -20.63 -5.59 -6.79
N ASP A 118 -20.15 -5.08 -7.94
CA ASP A 118 -19.44 -5.87 -8.93
C ASP A 118 -18.02 -6.29 -8.47
N LEU A 119 -17.45 -5.58 -7.49
CA LEU A 119 -16.13 -5.88 -6.92
C LEU A 119 -16.20 -6.99 -5.89
N TYR A 120 -17.30 -7.10 -5.13
CA TYR A 120 -17.42 -8.03 -4.03
C TYR A 120 -17.22 -9.48 -4.47
N LEU A 121 -17.86 -9.89 -5.57
CA LEU A 121 -17.71 -11.23 -6.12
C LEU A 121 -16.27 -11.53 -6.56
N GLN A 122 -15.60 -10.56 -7.19
CA GLN A 122 -14.21 -10.72 -7.63
C GLN A 122 -13.25 -10.85 -6.44
N LEU A 123 -13.47 -10.07 -5.39
CA LEU A 123 -12.70 -10.18 -4.15
C LEU A 123 -12.90 -11.52 -3.46
N GLN A 124 -14.11 -12.09 -3.49
CA GLN A 124 -14.35 -13.44 -2.97
C GLN A 124 -13.60 -14.51 -3.77
N LYS A 125 -13.56 -14.40 -5.10
CA LYS A 125 -12.76 -15.31 -5.94
C LYS A 125 -11.26 -15.19 -5.61
N ILE A 126 -10.76 -13.97 -5.43
CA ILE A 126 -9.38 -13.74 -4.98
C ILE A 126 -9.13 -14.38 -3.60
N ALA A 127 -10.06 -14.26 -2.66
CA ALA A 127 -9.95 -14.90 -1.34
C ALA A 127 -9.87 -16.43 -1.45
N VAL A 128 -10.72 -17.06 -2.27
CA VAL A 128 -10.67 -18.51 -2.51
C VAL A 128 -9.35 -18.92 -3.16
N PHE A 129 -8.89 -18.18 -4.18
CA PHE A 129 -7.58 -18.41 -4.80
C PHE A 129 -6.44 -18.36 -3.77
N LEU A 130 -6.54 -17.47 -2.79
CA LEU A 130 -5.59 -17.37 -1.67
C LEU A 130 -5.77 -18.47 -0.60
N GLY A 131 -6.71 -19.41 -0.76
CA GLY A 131 -7.02 -20.44 0.23
C GLY A 131 -7.73 -19.89 1.47
N LEU A 132 -8.42 -18.77 1.35
CA LEU A 132 -9.22 -18.16 2.40
C LEU A 132 -10.70 -18.48 2.19
N ASP A 133 -11.48 -18.41 3.27
CA ASP A 133 -12.94 -18.41 3.16
C ASP A 133 -13.42 -17.15 2.41
N ARG A 134 -14.52 -17.25 1.66
CA ARG A 134 -15.14 -16.09 0.99
C ARG A 134 -15.52 -14.98 1.98
N GLN A 135 -15.79 -15.32 3.25
CA GLN A 135 -16.07 -14.40 4.35
C GLN A 135 -14.82 -13.64 4.86
N ALA A 136 -13.62 -13.99 4.40
CA ALA A 136 -12.42 -13.18 4.63
C ALA A 136 -12.51 -11.80 3.96
N VAL A 137 -13.41 -11.64 2.98
CA VAL A 137 -13.73 -10.34 2.39
C VAL A 137 -14.66 -9.58 3.33
N GLN A 138 -14.09 -8.67 4.11
CA GLN A 138 -14.76 -7.91 5.15
C GLN A 138 -14.77 -6.41 4.85
N ASP A 139 -15.61 -5.68 5.57
CA ASP A 139 -15.63 -4.23 5.50
C ASP A 139 -14.28 -3.64 5.91
N SER A 140 -13.91 -2.52 5.30
CA SER A 140 -12.65 -1.84 5.60
C SER A 140 -12.83 -0.35 5.75
N THR A 141 -12.16 0.23 6.75
CA THR A 141 -12.12 1.68 6.94
C THR A 141 -10.93 2.26 6.20
N VAL A 142 -11.14 3.31 5.41
CA VAL A 142 -10.06 4.10 4.82
C VAL A 142 -9.90 5.37 5.63
N PHE A 143 -8.80 5.49 6.37
CA PHE A 143 -8.45 6.75 7.03
C PHE A 143 -7.75 7.66 6.02
N LEU A 144 -8.39 8.78 5.71
CA LEU A 144 -7.81 9.76 4.81
C LEU A 144 -6.77 10.63 5.53
N LEU A 145 -5.62 10.78 4.89
CA LEU A 145 -4.45 11.47 5.42
C LEU A 145 -4.15 12.74 4.61
N PRO A 146 -3.67 13.82 5.23
CA PRO A 146 -3.35 15.06 4.52
C PRO A 146 -2.41 14.86 3.31
N PRO A 147 -2.80 15.26 2.09
CA PRO A 147 -1.92 15.18 0.94
C PRO A 147 -0.95 16.36 0.89
N ARG A 148 0.25 16.14 0.33
CA ARG A 148 1.09 17.27 -0.10
C ARG A 148 0.55 17.84 -1.43
N PRO A 149 0.54 19.16 -1.64
CA PRO A 149 -0.03 19.77 -2.85
C PRO A 149 0.56 19.23 -4.16
N GLU A 150 1.88 19.04 -4.23
CA GLU A 150 2.60 18.61 -5.43
C GLU A 150 2.65 17.08 -5.59
N ALA A 151 1.81 16.34 -4.86
CA ALA A 151 1.78 14.87 -4.96
C ALA A 151 1.40 14.43 -6.39
N SER A 152 2.25 13.61 -7.00
CA SER A 152 2.01 13.08 -8.35
C SER A 152 0.86 12.07 -8.39
N GLY A 153 0.46 11.53 -7.25
CA GLY A 153 -0.57 10.50 -7.16
C GLY A 153 -0.94 10.13 -5.72
N PRO A 154 -2.04 9.37 -5.54
CA PRO A 154 -2.37 8.83 -4.23
C PRO A 154 -1.34 7.81 -3.77
N ALA A 155 -1.24 7.64 -2.46
CA ALA A 155 -0.44 6.63 -1.80
C ALA A 155 -1.27 5.96 -0.70
N GLY A 156 -1.29 4.63 -0.71
CA GLY A 156 -1.98 3.81 0.27
C GLY A 156 -0.97 3.08 1.15
N HIS A 157 -1.44 2.61 2.30
CA HIS A 157 -0.71 1.65 3.11
C HIS A 157 -1.67 0.77 3.91
N LYS A 158 -1.61 -0.54 3.66
CA LYS A 158 -2.25 -1.54 4.50
C LYS A 158 -1.38 -1.88 5.71
N ILE A 159 -1.87 -1.53 6.89
CA ILE A 159 -1.28 -1.99 8.15
C ILE A 159 -1.68 -3.45 8.40
N SER A 160 -0.71 -4.31 8.67
CA SER A 160 -0.92 -5.73 8.99
C SER A 160 -1.81 -5.91 10.21
N SER A 161 -2.64 -6.95 10.22
CA SER A 161 -3.52 -7.28 11.36
C SER A 161 -4.47 -6.15 11.78
N SER A 162 -4.88 -5.33 10.80
CA SER A 162 -5.94 -4.33 10.96
C SER A 162 -7.00 -4.49 9.88
N ASN A 163 -8.17 -3.90 10.07
CA ASN A 163 -9.23 -3.80 9.08
C ASN A 163 -9.28 -2.43 8.39
N PHE A 164 -8.23 -1.61 8.54
CA PHE A 164 -8.17 -0.29 7.93
C PHE A 164 -7.01 -0.14 6.93
N ILE A 165 -7.16 0.85 6.06
CA ILE A 165 -6.18 1.33 5.09
C ILE A 165 -5.90 2.79 5.43
N LEU A 166 -4.62 3.15 5.43
CA LEU A 166 -4.20 4.55 5.46
C LEU A 166 -4.09 5.04 4.03
N LEU A 167 -4.82 6.09 3.65
CA LEU A 167 -4.82 6.59 2.29
C LEU A 167 -4.54 8.09 2.28
N ARG A 168 -3.45 8.48 1.63
CA ARG A 168 -3.19 9.86 1.26
C ARG A 168 -3.68 10.07 -0.17
N PRO A 169 -4.72 10.90 -0.39
CA PRO A 169 -5.22 11.13 -1.73
C PRO A 169 -4.31 12.09 -2.51
N THR A 170 -4.70 12.49 -3.72
CA THR A 170 -4.06 13.63 -4.39
C THR A 170 -4.75 14.92 -4.02
N TYR A 171 -4.00 16.02 -4.01
CA TYR A 171 -4.60 17.34 -3.88
C TYR A 171 -5.58 17.64 -5.03
N LEU A 172 -5.20 17.29 -6.27
CA LEU A 172 -6.07 17.45 -7.44
C LEU A 172 -7.27 16.49 -7.39
N PHE A 173 -8.48 17.03 -7.59
CA PHE A 173 -9.72 16.27 -7.63
C PHE A 173 -10.30 16.28 -9.05
N ASN A 174 -10.21 15.14 -9.75
CA ASN A 174 -10.79 14.92 -11.07
C ASN A 174 -10.98 13.42 -11.34
N ASP A 175 -11.65 13.05 -12.43
CA ASP A 175 -12.03 11.66 -12.69
C ASP A 175 -10.84 10.72 -12.87
N GLN A 176 -9.77 11.18 -13.52
CA GLN A 176 -8.52 10.41 -13.62
C GLN A 176 -7.93 10.11 -12.23
N LYS A 177 -8.00 11.06 -11.30
CA LYS A 177 -7.53 10.85 -9.92
C LYS A 177 -8.49 9.97 -9.13
N LYS A 178 -9.80 10.02 -9.37
CA LYS A 178 -10.78 9.11 -8.76
C LYS A 178 -10.49 7.66 -9.12
N GLU A 179 -10.21 7.37 -10.39
CA GLU A 179 -9.79 6.03 -10.83
C GLU A 179 -8.50 5.59 -10.12
N ALA A 180 -7.50 6.47 -10.04
CA ALA A 180 -6.24 6.16 -9.37
C ALA A 180 -6.43 5.86 -7.86
N ILE A 181 -7.34 6.58 -7.20
CA ILE A 181 -7.71 6.35 -5.79
C ILE A 181 -8.35 4.97 -5.62
N LYS A 182 -9.33 4.63 -6.46
CA LYS A 182 -9.97 3.29 -6.45
C LYS A 182 -8.92 2.20 -6.55
N THR A 183 -8.03 2.29 -7.54
CA THR A 183 -7.01 1.26 -7.75
C THR A 183 -6.05 1.14 -6.57
N VAL A 184 -5.61 2.26 -5.98
CA VAL A 184 -4.74 2.22 -4.79
C VAL A 184 -5.47 1.61 -3.60
N MET A 185 -6.73 1.98 -3.35
CA MET A 185 -7.51 1.39 -2.26
C MET A 185 -7.63 -0.13 -2.39
N LEU A 186 -7.93 -0.63 -3.59
CA LEU A 186 -8.08 -2.07 -3.82
C LEU A 186 -6.73 -2.80 -3.82
N HIS A 187 -5.65 -2.13 -4.20
CA HIS A 187 -4.29 -2.64 -4.03
C HIS A 187 -3.95 -2.87 -2.56
N GLU A 188 -4.19 -1.88 -1.71
CA GLU A 188 -3.99 -2.01 -0.27
C GLU A 188 -4.94 -3.04 0.37
N TYR A 189 -6.19 -3.10 -0.10
CA TYR A 189 -7.13 -4.14 0.35
C TYR A 189 -6.62 -5.54 -0.01
N ALA A 190 -6.08 -5.72 -1.22
CA ALA A 190 -5.47 -6.98 -1.65
C ALA A 190 -4.30 -7.39 -0.74
N HIS A 191 -3.44 -6.44 -0.33
CA HIS A 191 -2.42 -6.74 0.68
C HIS A 191 -3.01 -7.34 1.97
N GLY A 192 -4.17 -6.85 2.42
CA GLY A 192 -4.86 -7.37 3.60
C GLY A 192 -5.27 -8.84 3.45
N LEU A 193 -5.75 -9.25 2.26
CA LEU A 193 -6.07 -10.66 1.98
C LEU A 193 -4.79 -11.51 1.86
N ILE A 194 -3.80 -11.02 1.13
CA ILE A 194 -2.51 -11.71 0.92
C ILE A 194 -1.83 -12.03 2.26
N GLN A 195 -1.84 -11.07 3.19
CA GLN A 195 -1.24 -11.23 4.52
C GLN A 195 -1.93 -12.31 5.37
N GLN A 196 -3.22 -12.58 5.17
CA GLN A 196 -3.96 -13.62 5.88
C GLN A 196 -3.71 -15.03 5.32
N SER A 197 -3.27 -15.12 4.07
CA SER A 197 -3.11 -16.40 3.37
C SER A 197 -1.85 -17.14 3.79
N LYS A 198 -2.04 -18.30 4.43
CA LYS A 198 -0.95 -19.24 4.71
C LYS A 198 -0.39 -19.86 3.43
N LEU A 199 -1.26 -20.21 2.48
CA LEU A 199 -0.86 -20.78 1.19
C LEU A 199 0.04 -19.83 0.40
N PHE A 200 -0.25 -18.52 0.41
CA PHE A 200 0.61 -17.53 -0.19
C PHE A 200 2.01 -17.50 0.45
N GLN A 201 2.09 -17.53 1.79
CA GLN A 201 3.39 -17.53 2.46
C GLN A 201 4.21 -18.79 2.13
N GLU A 202 3.54 -19.95 2.04
CA GLU A 202 4.17 -21.21 1.65
C GLU A 202 4.64 -21.19 0.19
N ALA A 203 3.76 -20.79 -0.74
CA ALA A 203 4.08 -20.67 -2.15
C ALA A 203 5.25 -19.68 -2.39
N GLY A 204 5.25 -18.54 -1.71
CA GLY A 204 6.35 -17.56 -1.78
C GLY A 204 7.67 -18.11 -1.24
N ARG A 205 7.64 -18.86 -0.13
CA ARG A 205 8.83 -19.54 0.42
C ARG A 205 9.39 -20.58 -0.54
N LEU A 206 8.53 -21.47 -1.04
CA LEU A 206 8.93 -22.52 -1.99
C LEU A 206 9.44 -21.92 -3.30
N SER A 207 8.81 -20.87 -3.79
CA SER A 207 9.26 -20.10 -4.95
C SER A 207 10.65 -19.50 -4.73
N TYR A 208 10.91 -18.92 -3.55
CA TYR A 208 12.23 -18.41 -3.19
C TYR A 208 13.29 -19.52 -3.21
N GLU A 209 13.00 -20.66 -2.55
CA GLU A 209 13.92 -21.80 -2.48
C GLU A 209 14.20 -22.42 -3.86
N THR A 210 13.20 -22.40 -4.75
CA THR A 210 13.30 -23.02 -6.08
C THR A 210 13.99 -22.10 -7.10
N PHE A 211 13.62 -20.83 -7.16
CA PHE A 211 14.02 -19.94 -8.27
C PHE A 211 15.03 -18.87 -7.88
N ILE A 212 15.02 -18.41 -6.62
CA ILE A 212 15.82 -17.27 -6.18
C ILE A 212 17.12 -17.74 -5.52
N LEU A 213 17.03 -18.65 -4.56
CA LEU A 213 18.16 -19.10 -3.75
C LEU A 213 19.27 -19.78 -4.58
N PRO A 214 18.98 -20.71 -5.52
CA PRO A 214 20.02 -21.39 -6.29
C PRO A 214 20.81 -20.44 -7.18
N LYS A 215 20.16 -19.38 -7.66
CA LYS A 215 20.72 -18.35 -8.53
C LYS A 215 21.33 -17.17 -7.76
N LYS A 216 21.15 -17.13 -6.43
CA LYS A 216 21.58 -16.04 -5.55
C LYS A 216 21.09 -14.65 -6.02
N LEU A 217 19.86 -14.58 -6.54
CA LEU A 217 19.32 -13.32 -7.04
C LEU A 217 19.11 -12.33 -5.90
N VAL A 218 19.64 -11.12 -6.08
CA VAL A 218 19.44 -10.01 -5.15
C VAL A 218 18.05 -9.41 -5.40
N SER A 219 17.34 -9.06 -4.33
CA SER A 219 16.06 -8.39 -4.46
C SER A 219 16.23 -6.97 -5.03
N PRO A 220 15.19 -6.39 -5.66
CA PRO A 220 15.18 -4.98 -6.03
C PRO A 220 15.54 -4.07 -4.85
N ILE A 221 16.31 -3.01 -5.12
CA ILE A 221 16.82 -2.10 -4.08
C ILE A 221 15.68 -1.60 -3.19
N GLY A 222 15.89 -1.70 -1.88
CA GLY A 222 14.90 -1.37 -0.85
C GLY A 222 14.06 -2.56 -0.40
N TYR A 223 13.85 -3.57 -1.24
CA TYR A 223 12.93 -4.67 -0.93
C TYR A 223 13.62 -5.89 -0.34
N THR A 224 12.90 -6.62 0.51
CA THR A 224 13.14 -8.05 0.74
C THR A 224 12.37 -8.87 -0.30
N TRP A 225 12.80 -10.09 -0.60
CA TRP A 225 12.03 -10.97 -1.49
C TRP A 225 10.60 -11.23 -1.00
N ARG A 226 10.39 -11.31 0.32
CA ARG A 226 9.03 -11.40 0.89
C ARG A 226 8.19 -10.18 0.50
N SER A 227 8.74 -8.98 0.62
CA SER A 227 8.08 -7.74 0.20
C SER A 227 7.82 -7.73 -1.31
N VAL A 228 8.77 -8.21 -2.14
CA VAL A 228 8.58 -8.36 -3.59
C VAL A 228 7.38 -9.24 -3.91
N TYR A 229 7.25 -10.41 -3.29
CA TYR A 229 6.12 -11.31 -3.53
C TYR A 229 4.76 -10.66 -3.17
N ASN A 230 4.71 -9.94 -2.04
CA ASN A 230 3.50 -9.22 -1.63
C ASN A 230 3.09 -8.18 -2.70
N GLU A 231 4.03 -7.35 -3.14
CA GLU A 231 3.80 -6.32 -4.15
C GLU A 231 3.45 -6.92 -5.52
N LEU A 232 4.15 -7.98 -5.94
CA LEU A 232 3.87 -8.67 -7.20
C LEU A 232 2.40 -9.09 -7.25
N LEU A 233 1.90 -9.71 -6.18
CA LEU A 233 0.54 -10.19 -6.15
C LEU A 233 -0.48 -9.05 -6.01
N ALA A 234 -0.20 -8.04 -5.19
CA ALA A 234 -1.06 -6.87 -5.05
C ALA A 234 -1.17 -6.07 -6.35
N TYR A 235 -0.07 -5.82 -7.08
CA TYR A 235 -0.13 -5.20 -8.41
C TYR A 235 -0.85 -6.08 -9.42
N CYS A 236 -0.64 -7.40 -9.38
CA CYS A 236 -1.33 -8.31 -10.29
C CYS A 236 -2.85 -8.28 -10.07
N ILE A 237 -3.31 -8.12 -8.82
CA ILE A 237 -4.73 -7.95 -8.49
C ILE A 237 -5.24 -6.57 -8.89
N ALA A 238 -4.54 -5.51 -8.46
CA ALA A 238 -4.89 -4.12 -8.73
C ALA A 238 -3.60 -3.30 -8.96
N SER A 239 -3.38 -2.87 -10.20
CA SER A 239 -2.23 -2.02 -10.53
C SER A 239 -2.62 -0.72 -11.21
N ARG A 240 -2.05 0.37 -10.73
CA ARG A 240 -2.26 1.69 -11.33
C ARG A 240 -1.54 1.88 -12.67
N THR A 241 -0.37 1.24 -12.87
CA THR A 241 0.56 1.70 -13.94
C THR A 241 0.57 0.81 -15.19
N ILE A 242 0.10 -0.43 -15.09
CA ILE A 242 0.10 -1.41 -16.19
C ILE A 242 -1.32 -1.77 -16.65
N GLY A 243 -2.28 -0.87 -16.47
CA GLY A 243 -3.64 -1.07 -16.95
C GLY A 243 -4.54 -1.92 -16.05
N GLY A 244 -4.40 -1.78 -14.73
CA GLY A 244 -5.46 -2.10 -13.75
C GLY A 244 -5.33 -3.43 -13.00
N GLY A 245 -4.53 -4.39 -13.49
CA GLY A 245 -4.46 -5.74 -12.90
C GLY A 245 -5.72 -6.58 -13.17
N TYR A 246 -5.93 -7.66 -12.41
CA TYR A 246 -7.08 -8.56 -12.54
C TYR A 246 -8.42 -7.82 -12.42
N LEU A 247 -8.51 -6.87 -11.50
CA LEU A 247 -9.71 -6.07 -11.22
C LEU A 247 -9.94 -4.91 -12.21
N SER A 248 -9.08 -4.74 -13.22
CA SER A 248 -9.20 -3.64 -14.20
C SER A 248 -10.60 -3.47 -14.81
N PRO A 249 -11.30 -4.55 -15.25
CA PRO A 249 -12.62 -4.42 -15.83
C PRO A 249 -13.64 -3.80 -14.89
N GLN A 250 -13.64 -4.19 -13.62
CA GLN A 250 -14.54 -3.66 -12.60
C GLN A 250 -14.14 -2.26 -12.14
N LEU A 251 -12.84 -1.95 -12.12
CA LEU A 251 -12.34 -0.65 -11.66
C LEU A 251 -12.47 0.47 -12.70
N THR A 252 -12.31 0.13 -13.97
CA THR A 252 -12.15 1.13 -15.06
C THR A 252 -13.08 0.91 -16.24
N GLY A 253 -13.83 -0.19 -16.30
CA GLY A 253 -14.63 -0.58 -17.46
C GLY A 253 -13.80 -1.01 -18.68
N LYS A 254 -12.48 -1.09 -18.56
CA LYS A 254 -11.56 -1.46 -19.65
C LYS A 254 -11.06 -2.91 -19.49
N PRO A 255 -10.72 -3.58 -20.61
CA PRO A 255 -10.07 -4.89 -20.55
C PRO A 255 -8.77 -4.87 -19.74
N ARG A 256 -8.41 -6.03 -19.18
CA ARG A 256 -7.11 -6.25 -18.54
C ARG A 256 -6.01 -6.02 -19.58
N SER A 257 -5.04 -5.16 -19.28
CA SER A 257 -3.91 -4.97 -20.20
C SER A 257 -3.03 -6.20 -20.29
N THR A 258 -2.45 -6.40 -21.47
CA THR A 258 -1.49 -7.44 -21.74
C THR A 258 -0.07 -6.88 -21.72
N VAL A 259 0.90 -7.79 -21.66
CA VAL A 259 2.32 -7.44 -21.82
C VAL A 259 2.57 -6.70 -23.13
N ASN A 260 1.88 -7.08 -24.21
CA ASN A 260 2.05 -6.45 -25.53
C ASN A 260 1.53 -5.01 -25.54
N ASP A 261 0.41 -4.74 -24.87
CA ASP A 261 -0.16 -3.38 -24.77
C ASP A 261 0.81 -2.43 -24.06
N MET A 262 1.47 -2.93 -23.00
CA MET A 262 2.32 -2.11 -22.14
C MET A 262 3.80 -2.09 -22.59
N ARG A 263 4.23 -3.01 -23.46
CA ARG A 263 5.62 -3.14 -23.95
C ARG A 263 6.19 -1.82 -24.48
N PRO A 264 5.53 -1.08 -25.39
CA PRO A 264 6.12 0.13 -25.95
C PRO A 264 6.37 1.21 -24.88
N SER A 265 5.52 1.29 -23.87
CA SER A 265 5.69 2.23 -22.76
C SER A 265 6.84 1.84 -21.84
N PHE A 266 7.03 0.53 -21.61
CA PHE A 266 8.12 0.01 -20.80
C PHE A 266 9.48 0.12 -21.52
N ASP A 267 9.53 -0.17 -22.83
CA ASP A 267 10.76 -0.02 -23.62
C ASP A 267 11.22 1.44 -23.66
N ARG A 268 10.28 2.39 -23.81
CA ARG A 268 10.57 3.83 -23.69
C ARG A 268 11.07 4.22 -22.31
N LEU A 269 10.61 3.57 -21.25
CA LEU A 269 11.08 3.82 -19.89
C LEU A 269 12.54 3.38 -19.75
N ILE A 270 12.85 2.14 -20.16
CA ILE A 270 14.21 1.57 -20.13
C ILE A 270 15.18 2.41 -20.97
N ALA A 271 14.76 2.81 -22.17
CA ALA A 271 15.60 3.60 -23.07
C ALA A 271 15.99 4.98 -22.51
N LYS A 272 15.14 5.56 -21.64
CA LYS A 272 15.38 6.90 -21.06
C LYS A 272 16.14 6.85 -19.74
N ARG A 273 15.96 5.79 -18.94
CA ARG A 273 16.52 5.68 -17.59
C ARG A 273 16.43 4.25 -17.08
N LYS A 274 17.26 3.94 -16.08
CA LYS A 274 17.12 2.70 -15.31
C LYS A 274 15.75 2.70 -14.59
N PRO A 275 14.93 1.64 -14.74
CA PRO A 275 13.67 1.51 -14.01
C PRO A 275 13.88 1.49 -12.50
N THR A 276 12.93 2.05 -11.75
CA THR A 276 12.92 1.92 -10.28
C THR A 276 12.47 0.53 -9.85
N SER A 277 12.77 0.14 -8.61
CA SER A 277 12.32 -1.15 -8.03
C SER A 277 10.81 -1.35 -8.18
N ASN A 278 9.99 -0.32 -7.92
CA ASN A 278 8.53 -0.41 -8.10
C ASN A 278 8.14 -0.61 -9.56
N GLN A 279 8.86 0.02 -10.51
CA GLN A 279 8.60 -0.17 -11.94
C GLN A 279 8.95 -1.59 -12.39
N ILE A 280 10.03 -2.16 -11.87
CA ILE A 280 10.44 -3.55 -12.14
C ILE A 280 9.38 -4.52 -11.59
N ILE A 281 8.99 -4.35 -10.32
CA ILE A 281 7.99 -5.22 -9.67
C ILE A 281 6.64 -5.10 -10.38
N ASN A 282 6.20 -3.88 -10.70
CA ASN A 282 4.93 -3.68 -11.39
C ASN A 282 4.97 -4.30 -12.80
N TRP A 283 6.05 -4.08 -13.55
CA TRP A 283 6.23 -4.75 -14.85
C TRP A 283 6.21 -6.27 -14.73
N ALA A 284 6.94 -6.86 -13.80
CA ALA A 284 6.96 -8.31 -13.56
C ALA A 284 5.58 -8.85 -13.17
N SER A 285 4.78 -8.11 -12.40
CA SER A 285 3.42 -8.51 -12.03
C SER A 285 2.48 -8.66 -13.25
N LEU A 286 2.71 -7.91 -14.32
CA LEU A 286 1.94 -8.02 -15.57
C LEU A 286 2.13 -9.38 -16.24
N HIS A 287 3.33 -9.95 -16.14
CA HIS A 287 3.63 -11.27 -16.73
C HIS A 287 3.00 -12.41 -15.92
N MET A 288 2.69 -12.18 -14.65
CA MET A 288 1.94 -13.12 -13.80
C MET A 288 0.43 -13.10 -14.07
N LEU A 289 -0.10 -11.99 -14.60
CA LEU A 289 -1.54 -11.74 -14.75
C LEU A 289 -2.33 -12.81 -15.53
N PRO A 290 -1.84 -13.35 -16.66
CA PRO A 290 -2.56 -14.40 -17.37
C PRO A 290 -2.74 -15.66 -16.52
N LYS A 291 -1.69 -16.08 -15.81
CA LYS A 291 -1.73 -17.27 -14.95
C LYS A 291 -2.61 -17.05 -13.73
N LEU A 292 -2.51 -15.89 -13.10
CA LEU A 292 -3.40 -15.51 -11.99
C LEU A 292 -4.86 -15.46 -12.41
N THR A 293 -5.15 -14.88 -13.57
CA THR A 293 -6.51 -14.85 -14.11
C THR A 293 -7.04 -16.28 -14.30
N TYR A 294 -6.26 -17.14 -14.94
CA TYR A 294 -6.63 -18.55 -15.13
C TYR A 294 -6.89 -19.26 -13.80
N TYR A 295 -6.01 -19.09 -12.81
CA TYR A 295 -6.19 -19.71 -11.49
C TYR A 295 -7.48 -19.23 -10.80
N ILE A 296 -7.74 -17.93 -10.82
CA ILE A 296 -8.92 -17.36 -10.16
C ILE A 296 -10.21 -17.82 -10.86
N GLU A 297 -10.27 -17.80 -12.19
CA GLU A 297 -11.48 -18.18 -12.91
C GLU A 297 -11.77 -19.69 -12.83
N GLU A 298 -10.73 -20.52 -12.72
CA GLU A 298 -10.85 -21.98 -12.54
C GLU A 298 -10.92 -22.41 -11.07
N GLU A 299 -11.08 -21.46 -10.14
CA GLU A 299 -11.12 -21.68 -8.68
C GLU A 299 -9.94 -22.50 -8.14
N LYS A 300 -8.75 -22.33 -8.71
CA LYS A 300 -7.52 -22.97 -8.26
C LYS A 300 -6.90 -22.23 -7.09
N LEU A 301 -6.28 -22.98 -6.20
CA LEU A 301 -5.51 -22.42 -5.09
C LEU A 301 -4.14 -21.93 -5.59
N ILE A 302 -3.64 -20.88 -4.94
CA ILE A 302 -2.30 -20.35 -5.17
C ILE A 302 -1.23 -21.41 -4.87
N ASP A 303 -0.24 -21.49 -5.75
CA ASP A 303 0.94 -22.33 -5.61
C ASP A 303 2.20 -21.60 -6.09
N THR A 304 3.36 -22.25 -5.96
CA THR A 304 4.67 -21.73 -6.38
C THR A 304 4.71 -21.31 -7.85
N ALA A 305 3.96 -21.98 -8.72
CA ALA A 305 4.04 -21.79 -10.16
C ALA A 305 3.47 -20.42 -10.58
N ILE A 306 2.68 -19.76 -9.73
CA ILE A 306 2.16 -18.41 -9.99
C ILE A 306 3.29 -17.39 -10.19
N PHE A 307 4.40 -17.53 -9.46
CA PHE A 307 5.45 -16.51 -9.41
C PHE A 307 6.50 -16.66 -10.50
N GLU A 308 6.59 -17.84 -11.13
CA GLU A 308 7.63 -18.17 -12.12
C GLU A 308 7.74 -17.12 -13.26
N PRO A 309 6.65 -16.67 -13.90
CA PRO A 309 6.75 -15.67 -14.98
C PRO A 309 7.32 -14.33 -14.49
N ALA A 310 6.93 -13.90 -13.28
CA ALA A 310 7.40 -12.65 -12.71
C ALA A 310 8.87 -12.73 -12.29
N ILE A 311 9.30 -13.84 -11.68
CA ILE A 311 10.70 -14.02 -11.24
C ILE A 311 11.64 -14.00 -12.43
N LYS A 312 11.29 -14.68 -13.53
CA LYS A 312 12.08 -14.65 -14.76
C LYS A 312 12.31 -13.22 -15.26
N VAL A 313 11.28 -12.38 -15.21
CA VAL A 313 11.39 -10.96 -15.59
C VAL A 313 12.24 -10.15 -14.63
N VAL A 314 12.12 -10.40 -13.32
CA VAL A 314 12.96 -9.72 -12.32
C VAL A 314 14.43 -10.11 -12.51
N GLU A 315 14.72 -11.38 -12.76
CA GLU A 315 16.06 -11.86 -13.09
C GLU A 315 16.65 -11.19 -14.34
N GLU A 316 15.86 -11.09 -15.42
CA GLU A 316 16.27 -10.45 -16.68
C GLU A 316 16.55 -8.95 -16.51
N LEU A 317 15.90 -8.26 -15.57
CA LEU A 317 16.03 -6.81 -15.37
C LEU A 317 17.06 -6.40 -14.31
N LEU A 318 17.48 -7.33 -13.46
CA LEU A 318 18.48 -7.08 -12.42
C LEU A 318 19.89 -7.55 -12.79
N ASN A 319 20.00 -8.45 -13.78
CA ASN A 319 21.26 -8.87 -14.40
C ASN A 319 21.62 -7.98 -15.60
#